data_AF-A0A2G9M5Q9-F1
#
_entry.id   AF-A0A2G9M5Q9-F1
#
_cell.length_a   1.000
_cell.length_b   1.000
_cell.length_c   1.000
_cell.angle_alpha   90.00
_cell.angle_beta   90.00
_cell.angle_gamma   90.00
#
_symmetry.space_group_name_H-M   'P 1'
#
loop_
_entity.id
_entity.type
_entity.pdbx_description
1 polymer ?
#
loop_
_entity_poly.entity_id
_entity_poly.type
_entity_poly.pdbx_seq_one_letter_code
_entity_poly.pdbx_strand_id
1 'polypeptide(L)'
;MKKRGSKKSARRGSAKTEGQGKTGRKNGHKKNGKEHPIFHQHLTRGQKAADLIARFGGSWVFITLFFLFLVAWVAVNSIMLAQKPFDPYPYILLNLFLSCLAAIQAPIILMAQNRQAERDRIDAKYDHQVNRKAEREIQAVQKELRSIRDAVVRLRRK
;
A
#
# COMPACT_ATOMS: atom_id res chain seq x y z
N MET A 1 -6.07 22.43 -67.28
CA MET A 1 -5.01 22.01 -68.22
C MET A 1 -3.89 23.06 -68.18
N LYS A 2 -2.63 22.65 -67.93
CA LYS A 2 -1.33 23.39 -68.05
C LYS A 2 -1.15 24.67 -67.18
N LYS A 3 0.03 25.01 -66.65
CA LYS A 3 1.35 24.37 -66.39
C LYS A 3 2.16 25.42 -65.59
N ARG A 4 2.80 24.97 -64.50
CA ARG A 4 4.17 25.29 -64.00
C ARG A 4 4.80 26.68 -64.28
N GLY A 5 5.16 27.39 -63.19
CA GLY A 5 6.57 27.56 -62.78
C GLY A 5 7.32 28.88 -63.07
N SER A 6 7.89 29.45 -62.00
CA SER A 6 9.33 29.81 -61.84
C SER A 6 9.75 31.29 -61.70
N LYS A 7 10.60 31.52 -60.68
CA LYS A 7 11.56 32.63 -60.39
C LYS A 7 10.97 33.97 -59.90
N LYS A 8 11.16 34.45 -58.65
CA LYS A 8 12.33 34.64 -57.75
C LYS A 8 13.28 35.76 -58.19
N SER A 9 13.14 36.95 -57.59
CA SER A 9 14.17 38.00 -57.39
C SER A 9 13.60 39.06 -56.42
N ALA A 10 13.87 39.00 -55.12
CA ALA A 10 14.98 39.63 -54.40
C ALA A 10 14.89 41.17 -54.26
N ARG A 11 14.55 41.67 -53.05
CA ARG A 11 15.19 42.84 -52.42
C ARG A 11 14.76 43.06 -50.94
N ARG A 12 15.77 42.90 -50.06
CA ARG A 12 16.17 43.74 -48.90
C ARG A 12 15.28 43.93 -47.65
N GLY A 13 15.91 43.66 -46.50
CA GLY A 13 15.58 44.05 -45.12
C GLY A 13 16.02 42.95 -44.14
N SER A 14 17.30 42.86 -43.71
CA SER A 14 17.90 43.50 -42.51
C SER A 14 16.96 43.49 -41.29
N ALA A 15 17.27 42.98 -40.09
CA ALA A 15 18.55 42.64 -39.47
C ALA A 15 18.35 41.56 -38.38
N LYS A 16 19.38 40.73 -38.21
CA LYS A 16 19.60 39.79 -37.11
C LYS A 16 20.42 40.52 -36.05
N THR A 17 19.97 40.53 -34.80
CA THR A 17 20.81 40.89 -33.64
C THR A 17 20.89 39.68 -32.72
N GLU A 18 22.11 39.15 -32.60
CA GLU A 18 22.53 38.15 -31.63
C GLU A 18 22.83 38.78 -30.26
N GLY A 19 22.90 37.95 -29.22
CA GLY A 19 23.41 38.30 -27.88
C GLY A 19 22.43 37.89 -26.78
N GLN A 20 22.28 36.61 -26.45
CA GLN A 20 23.17 35.83 -25.57
C GLN A 20 23.35 36.45 -24.18
N GLY A 21 22.84 35.76 -23.15
CA GLY A 21 23.54 35.69 -21.87
C GLY A 21 22.73 35.89 -20.60
N LYS A 22 22.73 34.81 -19.80
CA LYS A 22 22.78 34.79 -18.33
C LYS A 22 21.43 34.92 -17.61
N THR A 23 21.00 33.85 -16.97
CA THR A 23 21.36 33.55 -15.57
C THR A 23 20.43 32.45 -15.07
N GLY A 24 21.02 31.40 -14.49
CA GLY A 24 20.30 30.22 -14.08
C GLY A 24 19.27 30.46 -12.98
N ARG A 25 18.26 29.59 -12.96
CA ARG A 25 17.71 29.07 -11.71
C ARG A 25 17.19 27.66 -11.94
N LYS A 26 18.12 26.70 -12.02
CA LYS A 26 17.80 25.31 -11.70
C LYS A 26 17.48 25.24 -10.21
N ASN A 27 16.23 25.52 -9.84
CA ASN A 27 15.74 25.20 -8.49
C ASN A 27 15.46 23.70 -8.44
N GLY A 28 16.53 22.92 -8.29
CA GLY A 28 16.42 21.60 -7.71
C GLY A 28 15.94 21.77 -6.27
N HIS A 29 14.65 21.57 -6.02
CA HIS A 29 14.19 21.22 -4.68
C HIS A 29 14.84 19.87 -4.34
N LYS A 30 16.01 19.94 -3.71
CA LYS A 30 16.60 18.81 -2.98
C LYS A 30 15.55 18.39 -1.95
N LYS A 31 14.79 17.35 -2.27
CA LYS A 31 14.03 16.59 -1.28
C LYS A 31 15.09 15.95 -0.39
N ASN A 32 15.49 16.65 0.68
CA ASN A 32 16.06 15.99 1.85
C ASN A 32 14.91 15.23 2.53
N GLY A 33 14.46 14.15 1.87
CA GLY A 33 13.85 13.06 2.60
C GLY A 33 14.98 12.54 3.47
N LYS A 34 14.90 12.78 4.78
CA LYS A 34 15.65 11.96 5.73
C LYS A 34 15.20 10.55 5.40
N GLU A 35 16.06 9.78 4.73
CA GLU A 35 15.80 8.37 4.47
C GLU A 35 15.55 7.78 5.85
N HIS A 36 14.28 7.42 6.12
CA HIS A 36 13.98 6.63 7.29
C HIS A 36 14.83 5.37 7.14
N PRO A 37 15.60 4.96 8.17
CA PRO A 37 16.27 3.68 8.12
C PRO A 37 15.18 2.62 8.07
N ILE A 38 14.77 2.24 6.85
CA ILE A 38 14.11 0.98 6.62
C ILE A 38 15.19 -0.01 7.06
N PHE A 39 15.02 -0.57 8.24
CA PHE A 39 15.78 -1.72 8.66
C PHE A 39 15.60 -2.75 7.55
N HIS A 40 16.59 -2.86 6.67
CA HIS A 40 16.71 -3.95 5.72
C HIS A 40 17.07 -5.17 6.54
N GLN A 41 16.09 -5.68 7.30
CA GLN A 41 16.23 -6.89 8.03
C GLN A 41 16.31 -7.98 6.97
N HIS A 42 17.49 -8.57 6.82
CA HIS A 42 17.69 -9.72 5.95
C HIS A 42 16.67 -10.78 6.37
N LEU A 43 15.63 -10.98 5.55
CA LEU A 43 14.60 -11.97 5.87
C LEU A 43 15.28 -13.32 6.00
N THR A 44 15.29 -13.84 7.22
CA THR A 44 15.75 -15.20 7.50
C THR A 44 14.89 -16.18 6.70
N ARG A 45 15.43 -17.35 6.36
CA ARG A 45 14.70 -18.38 5.61
C ARG A 45 13.35 -18.73 6.28
N GLY A 46 13.31 -18.70 7.62
CA GLY A 46 12.09 -18.88 8.40
C GLY A 46 11.06 -17.77 8.18
N GLN A 47 11.47 -16.50 8.12
CA GLN A 47 10.56 -15.38 7.83
C GLN A 47 9.99 -15.47 6.40
N LYS A 48 10.77 -15.92 5.42
CA LYS A 48 10.28 -16.14 4.05
C LYS A 48 9.24 -17.26 3.97
N ALA A 49 9.44 -18.34 4.73
CA ALA A 49 8.48 -19.44 4.83
C ALA A 49 7.20 -18.99 5.56
N ALA A 50 7.34 -18.22 6.65
CA ALA A 50 6.21 -17.65 7.37
C ALA A 50 5.39 -16.72 6.49
N ASP A 51 6.03 -15.85 5.70
CA ASP A 51 5.34 -14.98 4.74
C ASP A 51 4.59 -15.77 3.67
N LEU A 52 5.17 -16.89 3.20
CA LEU A 52 4.50 -17.75 2.23
C LEU A 52 3.26 -18.42 2.83
N ILE A 53 3.38 -18.94 4.06
CA ILE A 53 2.27 -19.56 4.80
C ILE A 53 1.20 -18.51 5.13
N ALA A 54 1.58 -17.30 5.53
CA ALA A 54 0.67 -16.20 5.82
C ALA A 54 -0.14 -15.79 4.59
N ARG A 55 0.53 -15.69 3.43
CA ARG A 55 -0.11 -15.37 2.15
C ARG A 55 -1.04 -16.48 1.67
N PHE A 56 -0.66 -17.74 1.87
CA PHE A 56 -1.48 -18.88 1.49
C PHE A 56 -2.70 -19.04 2.42
N GLY A 57 -2.48 -19.00 3.74
CA GLY A 57 -3.52 -19.15 4.75
C GLY A 57 -4.45 -17.94 4.91
N GLY A 58 -4.04 -16.76 4.46
CA GLY A 58 -4.89 -15.56 4.38
C GLY A 58 -5.80 -15.49 3.15
N SER A 59 -5.73 -16.47 2.24
CA SER A 59 -6.50 -16.49 1.00
C SER A 59 -7.85 -17.21 1.16
N TRP A 60 -8.87 -16.71 0.46
CA TRP A 60 -10.20 -17.33 0.42
C TRP A 60 -10.16 -18.75 -0.20
N VAL A 61 -9.23 -18.98 -1.12
CA VAL A 61 -9.04 -20.28 -1.79
C VAL A 61 -8.63 -21.38 -0.82
N PHE A 62 -7.81 -21.07 0.20
CA PHE A 62 -7.37 -22.05 1.19
C PHE A 62 -8.54 -22.57 2.03
N ILE A 63 -9.45 -21.69 2.44
CA ILE A 63 -10.63 -22.05 3.21
C ILE A 63 -11.54 -22.98 2.40
N THR A 64 -11.79 -22.65 1.12
CA THR A 64 -12.60 -23.50 0.24
C THR A 64 -11.98 -24.88 0.04
N LEU A 65 -10.66 -24.95 -0.15
CA LEU A 65 -9.95 -26.21 -0.37
C LEU A 65 -9.90 -27.07 0.90
N PHE A 66 -9.71 -26.45 2.07
CA PHE A 66 -9.79 -27.12 3.37
C PHE A 66 -11.19 -27.66 3.66
N PHE A 67 -12.23 -26.89 3.33
CA PHE A 67 -13.61 -27.33 3.48
C PHE A 67 -13.94 -28.50 2.55
N LEU A 68 -13.53 -28.42 1.28
CA LEU A 68 -13.66 -29.52 0.32
C LEU A 68 -12.95 -30.78 0.81
N PHE A 69 -11.74 -30.64 1.34
CA PHE A 69 -10.99 -31.74 1.95
C PHE A 69 -11.75 -32.35 3.14
N LEU A 70 -12.31 -31.52 4.03
CA LEU A 70 -13.08 -31.99 5.17
C LEU A 70 -14.33 -32.75 4.74
N VAL A 71 -15.08 -32.22 3.77
CA VAL A 71 -16.27 -32.89 3.21
C VAL A 71 -15.89 -34.22 2.56
N ALA A 72 -14.82 -34.24 1.76
CA ALA A 72 -14.31 -35.47 1.15
C ALA A 72 -13.88 -36.49 2.21
N TRP A 73 -13.22 -36.03 3.27
CA TRP A 73 -12.74 -36.89 4.35
C TRP A 73 -13.88 -37.48 5.18
N VAL A 74 -14.93 -36.69 5.44
CA VAL A 74 -16.18 -37.17 6.07
C VAL A 74 -16.89 -38.17 5.16
N ALA A 75 -16.96 -37.92 3.86
CA ALA A 75 -17.58 -38.85 2.91
C ALA A 75 -16.85 -40.20 2.86
N VAL A 76 -15.50 -40.19 2.78
CA VAL A 76 -14.67 -41.40 2.84
C VAL A 76 -14.87 -42.14 4.17
N ASN A 77 -14.83 -41.44 5.30
CA ASN A 77 -15.09 -42.05 6.60
C ASN A 77 -16.50 -42.64 6.68
N SER A 78 -17.51 -41.93 6.18
CA SER A 78 -18.91 -42.39 6.22
C SER A 78 -19.13 -43.64 5.38
N ILE A 79 -18.48 -43.77 4.21
CA ILE A 79 -18.55 -44.97 3.36
C ILE A 79 -17.83 -46.16 4.03
N MET A 80 -16.67 -45.91 4.65
CA MET A 80 -15.88 -46.94 5.35
C MET A 80 -16.59 -47.44 6.64
N LEU A 81 -17.27 -46.55 7.37
CA LEU A 81 -18.01 -46.87 8.59
C LEU A 81 -19.40 -47.47 8.33
N ALA A 82 -19.99 -47.27 7.15
CA ALA A 82 -21.29 -47.84 6.80
C ALA A 82 -21.35 -49.38 6.84
N GLN A 83 -20.21 -50.08 6.94
CA GLN A 83 -20.13 -51.54 7.05
C GLN A 83 -20.14 -52.08 8.49
N LYS A 84 -20.18 -51.22 9.53
CA LYS A 84 -20.21 -51.63 10.96
C LYS A 84 -21.15 -50.72 11.77
N PRO A 85 -21.60 -51.15 12.97
CA PRO A 85 -22.52 -50.36 13.79
C PRO A 85 -21.99 -48.94 14.02
N PHE A 86 -22.90 -47.97 13.98
CA PHE A 86 -22.60 -46.54 14.06
C PHE A 86 -22.14 -46.18 15.49
N ASP A 87 -20.81 -46.04 15.62
CA ASP A 87 -20.00 -45.55 16.75
C ASP A 87 -19.89 -46.42 18.03
N PRO A 88 -19.14 -47.54 18.00
CA PRO A 88 -18.58 -48.19 19.19
C PRO A 88 -17.24 -47.55 19.57
N TYR A 89 -16.95 -47.56 20.88
CA TYR A 89 -15.69 -47.08 21.47
C TYR A 89 -14.44 -47.53 20.69
N PRO A 90 -13.48 -46.66 20.33
CA PRO A 90 -13.34 -45.23 20.64
C PRO A 90 -13.93 -44.33 19.53
N TYR A 91 -14.61 -43.25 19.94
CA TYR A 91 -15.39 -42.34 19.08
C TYR A 91 -14.58 -41.67 17.94
N ILE A 92 -14.34 -42.41 16.86
CA ILE A 92 -13.44 -41.99 15.77
C ILE A 92 -13.99 -40.76 15.04
N LEU A 93 -15.32 -40.68 14.89
CA LEU A 93 -16.01 -39.56 14.26
C LEU A 93 -15.94 -38.31 15.12
N LEU A 94 -16.19 -38.44 16.43
CA LEU A 94 -16.14 -37.31 17.36
C LEU A 94 -14.71 -36.77 17.47
N ASN A 95 -13.71 -37.63 17.57
CA ASN A 95 -12.31 -37.22 17.72
C ASN A 95 -11.77 -36.54 16.44
N LEU A 96 -12.20 -37.02 15.26
CA LEU A 96 -11.93 -36.39 13.98
C LEU A 96 -12.58 -34.99 13.90
N PHE A 97 -13.85 -34.89 14.27
CA PHE A 97 -14.59 -33.63 14.24
C PHE A 97 -13.95 -32.58 15.16
N LEU A 98 -13.61 -32.97 16.39
CA LEU A 98 -12.93 -32.10 17.35
C LEU A 98 -11.54 -31.65 16.86
N SER A 99 -10.77 -32.56 16.24
CA SER A 99 -9.46 -32.23 15.66
C SER A 99 -9.57 -31.25 14.49
N CYS A 100 -10.58 -31.41 13.62
CA CYS A 100 -10.85 -30.48 12.53
C CYS A 100 -11.32 -29.11 13.02
N LEU A 101 -12.16 -29.07 14.06
CA LEU A 101 -12.58 -27.83 14.71
C LEU A 101 -11.40 -27.06 15.30
N ALA A 102 -10.41 -27.75 15.86
CA ALA A 102 -9.19 -27.10 16.32
C ALA A 102 -8.36 -26.56 15.14
N ALA A 103 -8.21 -27.34 14.07
CA ALA A 103 -7.40 -26.98 12.91
C ALA A 103 -7.91 -25.74 12.14
N ILE A 104 -9.23 -25.53 12.07
CA ILE A 104 -9.81 -24.37 11.38
C ILE A 104 -9.54 -23.04 12.10
N GLN A 105 -9.19 -23.07 13.39
CA GLN A 105 -8.96 -21.84 14.16
C GLN A 105 -7.74 -21.06 13.67
N ALA A 106 -6.63 -21.74 13.37
CA ALA A 106 -5.39 -21.10 12.93
C ALA A 106 -5.54 -20.22 11.67
N PRO A 107 -6.16 -20.68 10.56
CA PRO A 107 -6.38 -19.85 9.39
C PRO A 107 -7.43 -18.74 9.60
N ILE A 108 -8.46 -18.97 10.43
CA ILE A 108 -9.42 -17.91 10.78
C ILE A 108 -8.72 -16.77 11.53
N ILE A 109 -7.89 -17.11 12.51
CA ILE A 109 -7.07 -16.14 13.26
C ILE A 109 -6.13 -15.40 12.31
N LEU A 110 -5.44 -16.13 11.43
CA LEU A 110 -4.52 -15.56 10.44
C LEU A 110 -5.24 -14.60 9.47
N MET A 111 -6.46 -14.93 9.05
CA MET A 111 -7.25 -14.07 8.17
C MET A 111 -7.80 -12.84 8.90
N ALA A 112 -8.24 -13.00 10.14
CA ALA A 112 -8.65 -11.89 10.99
C ALA A 112 -7.50 -10.90 11.19
N GLN A 113 -6.29 -11.43 11.41
CA GLN A 113 -5.06 -10.65 11.50
C GLN A 113 -4.72 -9.94 10.18
N ASN A 114 -4.78 -10.62 9.04
CA ASN A 114 -4.49 -10.00 7.74
C ASN A 114 -5.46 -8.85 7.42
N ARG A 115 -6.75 -9.03 7.73
CA ARG A 115 -7.76 -7.99 7.54
C ARG A 115 -7.59 -6.82 8.51
N GLN A 116 -7.15 -7.09 9.73
CA GLN A 116 -6.86 -6.04 10.70
C GLN A 116 -5.62 -5.23 10.31
N ALA A 117 -4.55 -5.90 9.87
CA ALA A 117 -3.33 -5.24 9.40
C ALA A 117 -3.58 -4.32 8.19
N GLU A 118 -4.47 -4.71 7.26
CA GLU A 118 -4.82 -3.84 6.13
C GLU A 118 -5.60 -2.59 6.59
N ARG A 119 -6.52 -2.74 7.56
CA ARG A 119 -7.20 -1.59 8.17
C ARG A 119 -6.22 -0.65 8.88
N ASP A 120 -5.39 -1.20 9.75
CA ASP A 120 -4.38 -0.43 10.50
C ASP A 120 -3.45 0.32 9.53
N ARG A 121 -3.12 -0.27 8.38
CA ARG A 121 -2.31 0.38 7.33
C ARG A 121 -3.04 1.55 6.65
N ILE A 122 -4.33 1.42 6.38
CA ILE A 122 -5.14 2.50 5.80
C ILE A 122 -5.26 3.64 6.79
N ASP A 123 -5.57 3.33 8.05
CA ASP A 123 -5.71 4.30 9.13
C ASP A 123 -4.39 5.06 9.35
N ALA A 124 -3.26 4.36 9.38
CA ALA A 124 -1.94 5.00 9.46
C ALA A 124 -1.67 5.96 8.28
N LYS A 125 -2.01 5.56 7.04
CA LYS A 125 -1.87 6.45 5.87
C LYS A 125 -2.77 7.67 5.95
N TYR A 126 -3.98 7.52 6.50
CA TYR A 126 -4.92 8.62 6.66
C TYR A 126 -4.41 9.59 7.74
N ASP A 127 -4.03 9.08 8.90
CA ASP A 127 -3.48 9.86 10.00
C ASP A 127 -2.23 10.65 9.57
N HIS A 128 -1.31 10.02 8.84
CA HIS A 128 -0.16 10.72 8.26
C HIS A 128 -0.55 11.88 7.33
N GLN A 129 -1.60 11.73 6.52
CA GLN A 129 -2.06 12.78 5.62
C GLN A 129 -2.71 13.94 6.38
N VAL A 130 -3.55 13.62 7.38
CA VAL A 130 -4.18 14.60 8.26
C VAL A 130 -3.11 15.37 9.02
N ASN A 131 -2.13 14.68 9.62
CA ASN A 131 -1.05 15.32 10.37
C ASN A 131 -0.23 16.26 9.48
N ARG A 132 0.09 15.85 8.24
CA ARG A 132 0.78 16.72 7.27
C ARG A 132 -0.07 17.91 6.80
N LYS A 133 -1.39 17.80 6.82
CA LYS A 133 -2.30 18.91 6.50
C LYS A 133 -2.35 19.89 7.68
N ALA A 134 -2.50 19.37 8.90
CA ALA A 134 -2.44 20.14 10.13
C ALA A 134 -1.12 20.92 10.25
N GLU A 135 0.02 20.29 9.96
CA GLU A 135 1.32 20.94 9.95
C GLU A 135 1.34 22.18 9.03
N ARG A 136 0.78 22.06 7.82
CA ARG A 136 0.69 23.16 6.85
C ARG A 136 -0.25 24.28 7.32
N GLU A 137 -1.39 23.93 7.88
CA GLU A 137 -2.35 24.90 8.42
C GLU A 137 -1.73 25.67 9.61
N ILE A 138 -1.02 24.97 10.51
CA ILE A 138 -0.28 25.60 11.61
C ILE A 138 0.80 26.54 11.08
N GLN A 139 1.57 26.12 10.08
CA GLN A 139 2.59 26.99 9.46
C GLN A 139 1.97 28.25 8.82
N ALA A 140 0.79 28.12 8.20
CA ALA A 140 0.06 29.24 7.63
C ALA A 140 -0.40 30.21 8.73
N VAL A 141 -1.04 29.72 9.79
CA VAL A 141 -1.47 30.54 10.94
C VAL A 141 -0.28 31.24 11.59
N GLN A 142 0.84 30.55 11.79
CA GLN A 142 2.05 31.16 12.34
C GLN A 142 2.62 32.26 11.44
N LYS A 143 2.48 32.13 10.11
CA LYS A 143 2.92 33.15 9.16
C LYS A 143 2.06 34.42 9.28
N GLU A 144 0.74 34.27 9.38
CA GLU A 144 -0.17 35.38 9.60
C GLU A 144 0.08 36.06 10.96
N LEU A 145 0.29 35.29 12.03
CA LEU A 145 0.64 35.83 13.35
C LEU A 145 1.95 36.63 13.33
N ARG A 146 2.97 36.16 12.59
CA ARG A 146 4.23 36.91 12.40
C ARG A 146 3.98 38.21 11.63
N SER A 147 3.20 38.17 10.56
CA SER A 147 2.80 39.35 9.78
C SER A 147 2.15 40.42 10.64
N ILE A 148 1.14 40.05 11.45
CA ILE A 148 0.44 40.95 12.36
C ILE A 148 1.39 41.50 13.42
N ARG A 149 2.23 40.65 14.02
CA ARG A 149 3.24 41.07 15.01
C ARG A 149 4.17 42.14 14.43
N ASP A 150 4.67 41.94 13.21
CA ASP A 150 5.58 42.89 12.56
C ASP A 150 4.88 44.21 12.20
N ALA A 151 3.58 44.18 11.88
CA ALA A 151 2.79 45.38 11.66
C ALA A 151 2.61 46.19 12.96
N VAL A 152 2.27 45.52 14.07
CA VAL A 152 2.13 46.15 15.40
C VAL A 152 3.45 46.76 15.87
N VAL A 153 4.57 46.04 15.72
CA VAL A 153 5.90 46.55 16.09
C VAL A 153 6.28 47.78 15.26
N ARG A 154 5.89 47.84 13.98
CA ARG A 154 6.11 49.01 13.11
C ARG A 154 5.29 50.22 13.55
N LEU A 155 4.03 50.02 13.94
CA LEU A 155 3.16 51.09 14.42
C LEU A 155 3.66 51.67 15.74
N ARG A 156 4.08 50.82 16.69
CA ARG A 156 4.64 51.25 17.99
C ARG A 156 5.94 52.06 17.86
N ARG A 157 6.67 51.91 16.75
CA ARG A 157 7.96 52.57 16.53
C ARG A 157 7.83 53.98 15.91
N LYS A 158 6.63 54.39 15.53
CA LYS A 158 6.27 55.77 15.14
C LYS A 158 5.66 56.50 16.33
#